data_AF-A0A1H1ZGY7-F1
#
_entry.id   AF-A0A1H1ZGY7-F1
#
_cell.length_a   1.000
_cell.length_b   1.000
_cell.length_c   1.000
_cell.angle_alpha   90.00
_cell.angle_beta   90.00
_cell.angle_gamma   90.00
#
_symmetry.space_group_name_H-M   'P 1'
#
loop_
_entity.id
_entity.type
_entity.pdbx_description
1 polymer ?
#
loop_
_entity_poly.entity_id
_entity_poly.type
_entity_poly.pdbx_seq_one_letter_code
_entity_poly.pdbx_strand_id
1 'polypeptide(L)'
;MKSMRNLLLIGSLLLSPAVLAEGGGDRVFERIEQMRDKAEAALVQAEKASPGERHVHMKEHMQMLESIMSQLHKEHPAPDMTTTEHLAWMERHDKLVDDVLGQMMREHKLMMADKECHP
;
A
#
# COMPACT_ATOMS: atom_id res chain seq x y z
N MET A 1 23.95 -49.77 30.14
CA MET A 1 22.50 -49.67 30.40
C MET A 1 21.83 -49.11 29.15
N LYS A 2 20.75 -49.76 28.70
CA LYS A 2 20.14 -49.67 27.37
C LYS A 2 19.72 -48.25 26.98
N SER A 3 20.08 -47.88 25.75
CA SER A 3 19.73 -46.63 25.06
C SER A 3 18.23 -46.31 25.13
N MET A 4 17.93 -45.05 25.45
CA MET A 4 16.60 -44.46 25.52
C MET A 4 15.88 -44.64 24.19
N ARG A 5 14.99 -45.62 24.17
CA ARG A 5 14.18 -46.01 23.04
C ARG A 5 12.84 -45.25 23.12
N ASN A 6 12.59 -44.45 22.10
CA ASN A 6 11.29 -44.00 21.60
C ASN A 6 10.49 -43.04 22.49
N LEU A 7 10.56 -41.74 22.20
CA LEU A 7 9.44 -40.80 22.41
C LEU A 7 9.69 -39.47 21.69
N LEU A 8 9.87 -39.51 20.36
CA LEU A 8 9.87 -38.31 19.51
C LEU A 8 9.18 -38.59 18.19
N LEU A 9 7.96 -39.12 18.22
CA LEU A 9 7.11 -39.20 17.04
C LEU A 9 5.66 -39.04 17.51
N ILE A 10 5.02 -37.95 17.08
CA ILE A 10 3.59 -37.60 17.04
C ILE A 10 3.47 -36.14 17.49
N GLY A 11 3.42 -35.24 16.51
CA GLY A 11 3.22 -33.81 16.76
C GLY A 11 3.54 -32.92 15.56
N SER A 12 3.40 -33.41 14.33
CA SER A 12 3.51 -32.57 13.14
C SER A 12 2.52 -33.07 12.12
N LEU A 13 1.26 -32.64 12.26
CA LEU A 13 0.26 -32.68 11.19
C LEU A 13 -0.89 -31.73 11.52
N LEU A 14 -0.58 -30.45 11.69
CA LEU A 14 -1.56 -29.36 11.54
C LEU A 14 -0.89 -28.22 10.76
N LEU A 15 -0.38 -28.54 9.58
CA LEU A 15 -0.30 -27.55 8.51
C LEU A 15 -1.72 -27.41 7.98
N SER A 16 -2.51 -26.57 8.66
CA SER A 16 -3.72 -26.02 8.07
C SER A 16 -3.29 -25.40 6.74
N PRO A 17 -3.85 -25.83 5.59
CA PRO A 17 -3.77 -24.99 4.43
C PRO A 17 -4.55 -23.74 4.80
N ALA A 18 -3.85 -22.64 5.05
CA ALA A 18 -4.42 -21.34 4.73
C ALA A 18 -4.68 -21.40 3.23
N VAL A 19 -5.84 -21.92 2.86
CA VAL A 19 -6.47 -21.55 1.60
C VAL A 19 -6.77 -20.09 1.81
N LEU A 20 -5.76 -19.25 1.56
CA LEU A 20 -5.95 -17.86 1.29
C LEU A 20 -6.85 -17.91 0.05
N ALA A 21 -8.14 -17.71 0.29
CA ALA A 21 -9.06 -17.39 -0.77
C ALA A 21 -8.66 -16.00 -1.23
N GLU A 22 -7.55 -15.92 -1.97
CA GLU A 22 -7.09 -14.72 -2.65
C GLU A 22 -8.09 -14.43 -3.76
N GLY A 23 -9.22 -13.89 -3.33
CA GLY A 23 -10.27 -13.36 -4.17
C GLY A 23 -9.70 -12.21 -4.99
N GLY A 24 -10.31 -11.93 -6.14
CA GLY A 24 -9.83 -10.92 -7.07
C GLY A 24 -9.56 -9.53 -6.46
N GLY A 25 -10.22 -9.19 -5.35
CA GLY A 25 -10.00 -7.94 -4.59
C GLY A 25 -8.61 -7.84 -3.95
N ASP A 26 -8.03 -8.94 -3.47
CA ASP A 26 -6.70 -8.91 -2.85
C ASP A 26 -5.62 -8.51 -3.86
N ARG A 27 -5.74 -9.00 -5.10
CA ARG A 27 -4.82 -8.67 -6.20
C ARG A 27 -4.95 -7.21 -6.65
N VAL A 28 -6.12 -6.59 -6.47
CA VAL A 28 -6.32 -5.17 -6.76
C VAL A 28 -5.65 -4.31 -5.71
N PHE A 29 -5.85 -4.62 -4.41
CA PHE A 29 -5.17 -3.88 -3.35
C PHE A 29 -3.65 -4.00 -3.41
N GLU A 30 -3.11 -5.18 -3.69
CA GLU A 30 -1.66 -5.34 -3.89
C GLU A 30 -1.12 -4.45 -5.02
N ARG A 31 -1.87 -4.33 -6.12
CA ARG A 31 -1.49 -3.44 -7.22
C ARG A 31 -1.52 -1.98 -6.77
N ILE A 32 -2.57 -1.57 -6.06
CA ILE A 32 -2.73 -0.21 -5.54
C ILE A 32 -1.58 0.13 -4.57
N GLU A 33 -1.24 -0.78 -3.66
CA GLU A 33 -0.10 -0.65 -2.74
C GLU A 33 1.22 -0.49 -3.50
N GLN A 34 1.46 -1.30 -4.54
CA GLN A 34 2.67 -1.15 -5.38
C GLN A 34 2.74 0.20 -6.10
N MET A 35 1.59 0.74 -6.55
CA MET A 35 1.56 2.07 -7.15
C MET A 35 1.79 3.16 -6.11
N ARG A 36 1.21 3.03 -4.91
CA ARG A 36 1.46 3.94 -3.77
C ARG A 36 2.95 3.96 -3.40
N ASP A 37 3.60 2.81 -3.35
CA ASP A 37 5.02 2.73 -3.01
C ASP A 37 5.92 3.38 -4.08
N LYS A 38 5.52 3.27 -5.35
CA LYS A 38 6.19 3.99 -6.45
C LYS A 38 5.97 5.50 -6.37
N ALA A 39 4.76 5.93 -6.04
CA ALA A 39 4.45 7.33 -5.80
C ALA A 39 5.29 7.89 -4.65
N GLU A 40 5.37 7.17 -3.52
CA GLU A 40 6.23 7.54 -2.39
C GLU A 40 7.69 7.72 -2.82
N ALA A 41 8.21 6.77 -3.61
CA ALA A 41 9.58 6.84 -4.09
C ALA A 41 9.83 8.08 -4.96
N ALA A 42 8.89 8.42 -5.85
CA ALA A 42 8.98 9.63 -6.67
C ALA A 42 8.90 10.92 -5.83
N LEU A 43 8.03 10.95 -4.82
CA LEU A 43 7.93 12.08 -3.90
C LEU A 43 9.22 12.26 -3.07
N VAL A 44 9.80 11.18 -2.56
CA VAL A 44 11.08 11.20 -1.84
C VAL A 44 12.23 11.69 -2.74
N GLN A 45 12.20 11.37 -4.05
CA GLN A 45 13.15 11.92 -5.01
C GLN A 45 12.93 13.43 -5.20
N ALA A 46 11.68 13.88 -5.34
CA ALA A 46 11.34 15.29 -5.44
C ALA A 46 11.81 16.09 -4.22
N GLU A 47 11.60 15.57 -3.00
CA GLU A 47 12.04 16.21 -1.76
C GLU A 47 13.57 16.36 -1.67
N LYS A 48 14.32 15.43 -2.27
CA LYS A 48 15.79 15.45 -2.31
C LYS A 48 16.36 16.25 -3.48
N ALA A 49 15.55 16.51 -4.51
CA ALA A 49 15.99 17.20 -5.71
C ALA A 49 16.26 18.70 -5.44
N SER A 50 17.12 19.28 -6.27
CA SER A 50 17.34 20.73 -6.28
C SER A 50 16.04 21.44 -6.68
N PRO A 51 15.75 22.66 -6.18
CA PRO A 51 14.48 23.36 -6.45
C PRO A 51 14.10 23.44 -7.94
N GLY A 52 15.09 23.58 -8.85
CA GLY A 52 14.86 23.63 -10.29
C GLY A 52 14.44 22.29 -10.93
N GLU A 53 14.65 21.17 -10.24
CA GLU A 53 14.38 19.81 -10.75
C GLU A 53 13.17 19.16 -10.06
N ARG A 54 12.69 19.73 -8.94
CA ARG A 54 11.54 19.19 -8.17
C ARG A 54 10.31 19.01 -9.05
N HIS A 55 10.02 19.99 -9.91
CA HIS A 55 8.82 19.98 -10.75
C HIS A 55 8.72 18.72 -11.65
N VAL A 56 9.86 18.12 -12.04
CA VAL A 56 9.90 16.96 -12.94
C VAL A 56 9.35 15.73 -12.23
N HIS A 57 9.85 15.48 -11.02
CA HIS A 57 9.42 14.36 -10.18
C HIS A 57 7.98 14.54 -9.67
N MET A 58 7.56 15.78 -9.45
CA MET A 58 6.21 16.08 -8.97
C MET A 58 5.12 15.86 -10.01
N LYS A 59 5.40 16.13 -11.29
CA LYS A 59 4.45 15.81 -12.37
C LYS A 59 4.16 14.31 -12.44
N GLU A 60 5.20 13.49 -12.31
CA GLU A 60 5.07 12.03 -12.32
C GLU A 60 4.32 11.54 -11.07
N HIS A 61 4.66 12.07 -9.90
CA HIS A 61 3.96 11.78 -8.64
C HIS A 61 2.46 12.08 -8.73
N MET A 62 2.07 13.25 -9.23
CA MET A 62 0.65 13.64 -9.38
C MET A 62 -0.13 12.70 -10.30
N GLN A 63 0.47 12.26 -11.41
CA GLN A 63 -0.18 11.31 -12.31
C GLN A 63 -0.40 9.95 -11.64
N MET A 64 0.55 9.51 -10.79
CA MET A 64 0.38 8.29 -10.01
C MET A 64 -0.71 8.43 -8.95
N LEU A 65 -0.75 9.53 -8.20
CA LEU A 65 -1.80 9.76 -7.19
C LEU A 65 -3.19 9.81 -7.82
N GLU A 66 -3.36 10.48 -8.96
CA GLU A 66 -4.63 10.51 -9.68
C GLU A 66 -5.09 9.09 -10.09
N SER A 67 -4.16 8.29 -10.61
CA SER A 67 -4.42 6.90 -11.01
C SER A 67 -4.81 6.02 -9.82
N ILE A 68 -4.12 6.18 -8.68
CA ILE A 68 -4.39 5.44 -7.45
C ILE A 68 -5.76 5.81 -6.89
N MET A 69 -6.06 7.11 -6.75
CA MET A 69 -7.35 7.58 -6.24
C MET A 69 -8.51 7.16 -7.14
N SER A 70 -8.33 7.19 -8.47
CA SER A 70 -9.34 6.69 -9.40
C SER A 70 -9.64 5.20 -9.21
N GLN A 71 -8.62 4.39 -8.89
CA GLN A 71 -8.78 2.96 -8.62
C GLN A 71 -9.41 2.71 -7.25
N LEU A 72 -8.93 3.37 -6.20
CA LEU A 72 -9.52 3.29 -4.86
C LEU A 72 -11.00 3.70 -4.84
N HIS A 73 -11.38 4.71 -5.61
CA HIS A 73 -12.78 5.14 -5.72
C HIS A 73 -13.68 4.13 -6.45
N LYS A 74 -13.12 3.36 -7.38
CA LYS A 74 -13.86 2.33 -8.12
C LYS A 74 -13.93 1.01 -7.36
N GLU A 75 -13.03 0.80 -6.40
CA GLU A 75 -13.00 -0.42 -5.62
C GLU A 75 -14.10 -0.43 -4.57
N HIS A 76 -14.78 -1.57 -4.45
CA HIS A 76 -15.89 -1.77 -3.51
C HIS A 76 -15.75 -3.18 -2.90
N PRO A 77 -16.24 -3.40 -1.67
CA PRO A 77 -16.22 -4.74 -1.09
C PRO A 77 -17.09 -5.68 -1.94
N ALA A 78 -16.69 -6.95 -2.03
CA ALA A 78 -17.48 -7.94 -2.77
C ALA A 78 -18.83 -8.17 -2.08
N PRO A 79 -19.91 -8.39 -2.85
CA PRO A 79 -21.28 -8.41 -2.32
C PRO A 79 -21.56 -9.58 -1.36
N ASP A 80 -20.73 -10.61 -1.41
CA ASP A 80 -20.84 -11.86 -0.64
C ASP A 80 -19.76 -12.00 0.46
N MET A 81 -18.98 -10.94 0.74
CA MET A 81 -18.02 -10.93 1.86
C MET A 81 -18.72 -11.13 3.21
N THR A 82 -18.08 -11.89 4.10
CA THR A 82 -18.48 -11.93 5.51
C THR A 82 -18.26 -10.57 6.17
N THR A 83 -18.91 -10.31 7.30
CA THR A 83 -18.73 -9.06 8.06
C THR A 83 -17.26 -8.85 8.46
N THR A 84 -16.55 -9.89 8.86
CA THR A 84 -15.13 -9.79 9.24
C THR A 84 -14.26 -9.41 8.04
N GLU A 85 -14.49 -10.01 6.87
CA GLU A 85 -13.77 -9.65 5.64
C GLU A 85 -14.11 -8.23 5.18
N HIS A 86 -15.37 -7.81 5.32
CA HIS A 86 -15.79 -6.45 5.01
C HIS A 86 -15.08 -5.41 5.91
N LEU A 87 -14.96 -5.68 7.22
CA LEU A 87 -14.21 -4.80 8.13
C LEU A 87 -12.73 -4.72 7.75
N ALA A 88 -12.10 -5.85 7.43
CA ALA A 88 -10.71 -5.89 7.00
C ALA A 88 -10.50 -5.15 5.65
N TRP A 89 -11.46 -5.26 4.73
CA TRP A 89 -11.47 -4.51 3.47
C TRP A 89 -11.53 -3.00 3.73
N MET A 90 -12.42 -2.54 4.62
CA MET A 90 -12.55 -1.11 4.96
C MET A 90 -11.26 -0.58 5.59
N GLU A 91 -10.69 -1.30 6.55
CA GLU A 91 -9.44 -0.89 7.20
C GLU A 91 -8.30 -0.76 6.19
N ARG A 92 -8.21 -1.68 5.21
CA ARG A 92 -7.20 -1.62 4.16
C ARG A 92 -7.44 -0.47 3.18
N HIS A 93 -8.69 -0.23 2.79
CA HIS A 93 -9.08 0.88 1.93
C HIS A 93 -8.77 2.23 2.57
N ASP A 94 -9.23 2.44 3.81
CA ASP A 94 -9.03 3.68 4.57
C ASP A 94 -7.53 3.97 4.73
N LYS A 95 -6.73 2.96 5.05
CA LYS A 95 -5.27 3.11 5.17
C LYS A 95 -4.62 3.58 3.87
N LEU A 96 -5.04 3.03 2.73
CA LEU A 96 -4.49 3.43 1.43
C LEU A 96 -4.89 4.86 1.06
N VAL A 97 -6.12 5.26 1.39
CA VAL A 97 -6.56 6.65 1.22
C VAL A 97 -5.74 7.58 2.09
N ASP A 98 -5.54 7.25 3.37
CA ASP A 98 -4.74 8.05 4.30
C ASP A 98 -3.28 8.20 3.83
N ASP A 99 -2.65 7.12 3.37
CA ASP A 99 -1.28 7.17 2.84
C ASP A 99 -1.16 8.11 1.63
N VAL A 100 -2.10 8.00 0.69
CA VAL A 100 -2.15 8.81 -0.54
C VAL A 100 -2.41 10.29 -0.24
N LEU A 101 -3.31 10.58 0.71
CA LEU A 101 -3.55 11.94 1.20
C LEU A 101 -2.30 12.51 1.88
N GLY A 102 -1.59 11.71 2.67
CA GLY A 102 -0.32 12.08 3.29
C GLY A 102 0.76 12.47 2.26
N GLN A 103 0.87 11.70 1.17
CA GLN A 103 1.74 12.01 0.04
C GLN A 103 1.38 13.33 -0.64
N MET A 104 0.09 13.55 -0.90
CA MET A 104 -0.41 14.77 -1.51
C MET A 104 -0.12 16.02 -0.65
N MET A 105 -0.30 15.93 0.67
CA MET A 105 0.00 17.04 1.58
C MET A 105 1.49 17.40 1.60
N ARG A 106 2.37 16.40 1.59
CA ARG A 106 3.82 16.60 1.51
C ARG A 106 4.22 17.24 0.19
N GLU A 107 3.67 16.78 -0.92
CA GLU A 107 3.89 17.40 -2.22
C GLU A 107 3.45 18.87 -2.23
N HIS A 108 2.25 19.16 -1.72
CA HIS A 108 1.73 20.51 -1.65
C HIS A 108 2.66 21.43 -0.84
N LYS A 109 3.15 20.96 0.31
CA LYS A 109 4.12 21.69 1.13
C LYS A 109 5.42 21.97 0.37
N LEU A 110 5.92 20.99 -0.39
CA LEU A 110 7.13 21.14 -1.20
C LEU A 110 6.96 22.22 -2.29
N MET A 111 5.81 22.25 -2.99
CA MET A 111 5.52 23.31 -3.97
C MET A 111 5.44 24.70 -3.37
N MET A 112 4.83 24.83 -2.19
CA MET A 112 4.67 26.14 -1.57
C MET A 112 6.03 26.68 -1.10
N ALA A 113 6.89 25.81 -0.58
CA ALA A 113 8.26 26.19 -0.23
C ALA A 113 9.08 26.66 -1.44
N ASP A 114 8.95 26.01 -2.61
CA ASP A 114 9.63 26.44 -3.84
C ASP A 114 9.20 27.84 -4.29
N LYS A 115 7.90 28.13 -4.25
CA LYS A 115 7.34 29.44 -4.65
C LYS A 115 7.76 30.57 -3.71
N GLU A 116 7.92 30.29 -2.42
CA GLU A 116 8.39 31.28 -1.46
C GLU A 116 9.88 31.62 -1.64
N CYS A 117 10.71 30.66 -2.09
CA CYS A 117 12.13 30.88 -2.33
C CYS A 117 12.44 31.46 -3.73
N HIS A 118 11.56 31.26 -4.71
CA HIS A 118 11.75 31.68 -6.10
C HIS A 118 10.46 32.30 -6.69
N PRO A 119 10.18 33.61 -6.42
CA PRO A 119 8.99 34.31 -6.92
C PRO A 119 9.03 34.62 -8.42
#